data_AF-A0A916TXG1-F1
#
_entry.id   AF-A0A916TXG1-F1
#
_cell.length_a   1.000
_cell.length_b   1.000
_cell.length_c   1.000
_cell.angle_alpha   90.00
_cell.angle_beta   90.00
_cell.angle_gamma   90.00
#
_symmetry.space_group_name_H-M   'P 1'
#
loop_
_entity.id
_entity.type
_entity.pdbx_description
1 polymer ?
#
loop_
_entity_poly.entity_id
_entity_poly.type
_entity_poly.pdbx_seq_one_letter_code
_entity_poly.pdbx_strand_id
1 'polypeptide(L)'
;MTRRRAALFTLLAVAAVPALPAPAAADQSCPRDALVILSAVREARYQLEQAAEGSVKERCKAWQGQVAALKRASAFYARCQTGAERDRSIANANAGVRQFQDAYNGQCTGR
;
A
#
# COMPACT_ATOMS: atom_id res chain seq x y z
N MET A 1 73.70 28.27 -20.57
CA MET A 1 72.90 27.34 -21.39
C MET A 1 71.77 26.76 -20.55
N THR A 2 70.56 27.25 -20.80
CA THR A 2 69.30 27.01 -20.09
C THR A 2 68.69 25.65 -20.48
N ARG A 3 68.30 24.81 -19.51
CA ARG A 3 67.48 23.61 -19.77
C ARG A 3 66.14 23.74 -19.07
N ARG A 4 65.12 24.17 -19.82
CA ARG A 4 63.71 24.15 -19.44
C ARG A 4 63.20 22.71 -19.55
N ARG A 5 62.77 22.11 -18.44
CA ARG A 5 62.01 20.84 -18.46
C ARG A 5 60.53 21.19 -18.44
N ALA A 6 59.86 20.97 -19.57
CA ALA A 6 58.43 21.18 -19.71
C ALA A 6 57.66 20.10 -18.94
N ALA A 7 56.78 20.51 -18.03
CA ALA A 7 55.85 19.62 -17.35
C ALA A 7 54.65 19.37 -18.27
N LEU A 8 54.44 18.11 -18.65
CA LEU A 8 53.22 17.64 -19.32
C LEU A 8 52.16 17.39 -18.24
N PHE A 9 51.16 18.27 -18.18
CA PHE A 9 49.96 18.07 -17.38
C PHE A 9 48.98 17.19 -18.16
N THR A 10 48.78 15.95 -17.71
CA THR A 10 47.74 15.06 -18.22
C THR A 10 46.41 15.45 -17.57
N LEU A 11 45.51 16.08 -18.35
CA LEU A 11 44.15 16.40 -17.92
C LEU A 11 43.30 15.11 -17.81
N LEU A 12 42.88 14.78 -16.60
CA LEU A 12 41.89 13.74 -16.32
C LEU A 12 40.48 14.29 -16.65
N ALA A 13 39.87 13.82 -17.73
CA ALA A 13 38.48 14.13 -18.05
C ALA A 13 37.55 13.26 -17.20
N VAL A 14 36.95 13.84 -16.16
CA VAL A 14 35.88 13.22 -15.38
C VAL A 14 34.59 13.30 -16.20
N ALA A 15 34.17 12.17 -16.79
CA ALA A 15 32.88 12.06 -17.44
C ALA A 15 31.77 12.09 -16.38
N ALA A 16 30.95 13.14 -16.40
CA ALA A 16 29.75 13.23 -15.58
C ALA A 16 28.72 12.21 -16.08
N VAL A 17 28.60 11.08 -15.38
CA VAL A 17 27.54 10.10 -15.63
C VAL A 17 26.24 10.65 -15.01
N PRO A 18 25.16 10.86 -15.78
CA PRO A 18 23.89 11.28 -15.21
C PRO A 18 23.34 10.18 -14.30
N ALA A 19 23.04 10.52 -13.05
CA ALA A 19 22.39 9.62 -12.11
C ALA A 19 20.98 9.30 -12.61
N LEU A 20 20.78 8.06 -13.09
CA LEU A 20 19.45 7.53 -13.33
C LEU A 20 18.71 7.45 -11.97
N PRO A 21 17.42 7.82 -11.90
CA PRO A 21 16.64 7.66 -10.68
C PRO A 21 16.65 6.17 -10.28
N ALA A 22 17.09 5.88 -9.07
CA ALA A 22 17.06 4.53 -8.54
C ALA A 22 15.62 4.00 -8.58
N PRO A 23 15.37 2.77 -9.07
CA PRO A 23 14.05 2.18 -8.94
C PRO A 23 13.70 2.16 -7.45
N ALA A 24 12.52 2.68 -7.11
CA ALA A 24 12.01 2.59 -5.75
C ALA A 24 12.09 1.12 -5.33
N ALA A 25 12.95 0.83 -4.35
CA ALA A 25 13.16 -0.53 -3.88
C ALA A 25 11.80 -1.09 -3.47
N ALA A 26 11.32 -2.13 -4.16
CA ALA A 26 10.18 -2.88 -3.69
C ALA A 26 10.49 -3.35 -2.28
N ASP A 27 9.69 -2.90 -1.31
CA ASP A 27 9.92 -3.18 0.10
C ASP A 27 9.96 -4.71 0.29
N GLN A 28 11.10 -5.24 0.74
CA GLN A 28 11.28 -6.68 0.93
C GLN A 28 10.31 -7.26 1.96
N SER A 29 9.60 -6.41 2.71
CA SER A 29 8.50 -6.79 3.59
C SER A 29 7.21 -7.20 2.85
N CYS A 30 7.03 -6.83 1.58
CA CYS A 30 5.76 -6.98 0.87
C CYS A 30 5.19 -8.41 0.87
N PRO A 31 5.97 -9.49 0.66
CA PRO A 31 5.43 -10.86 0.75
C PRO A 31 4.95 -11.24 2.15
N ARG A 32 5.63 -10.78 3.20
CA ARG A 32 5.22 -11.01 4.60
C ARG A 32 3.95 -10.22 4.91
N ASP A 33 3.95 -8.95 4.56
CA ASP A 33 2.81 -8.06 4.77
C ASP A 33 1.57 -8.55 4.01
N ALA A 34 1.74 -9.15 2.83
CA ALA A 34 0.64 -9.73 2.07
C ALA A 34 -0.13 -10.78 2.90
N LEU A 35 0.58 -11.67 3.58
CA LEU A 35 -0.04 -12.71 4.42
C LEU A 35 -0.79 -12.11 5.61
N VAL A 36 -0.21 -11.06 6.23
CA VAL A 36 -0.83 -10.34 7.36
C VAL A 36 -2.11 -9.61 6.92
N ILE A 37 -2.08 -8.98 5.75
CA ILE A 37 -3.25 -8.28 5.20
C ILE A 37 -4.34 -9.28 4.79
N LEU A 38 -3.97 -10.39 4.14
CA LEU A 38 -4.92 -11.44 3.75
C LEU A 38 -5.60 -12.07 4.96
N SER A 39 -4.86 -12.34 6.04
CA SER A 39 -5.44 -12.87 7.27
C SER A 39 -6.38 -11.86 7.93
N ALA A 40 -6.00 -10.59 8.00
CA ALA A 40 -6.84 -9.52 8.55
C ALA A 40 -8.16 -9.34 7.79
N VAL A 41 -8.12 -9.39 6.45
CA VAL A 41 -9.33 -9.30 5.61
C VAL A 41 -10.21 -10.55 5.78
N ARG A 42 -9.61 -11.75 5.85
CA ARG A 42 -10.36 -12.99 6.08
C ARG A 42 -11.05 -12.98 7.44
N GLU A 43 -10.34 -12.58 8.49
CA GLU A 43 -10.90 -12.47 9.83
C GLU A 43 -12.06 -11.46 9.87
N ALA A 44 -11.87 -10.27 9.30
CA ALA A 44 -12.92 -9.26 9.28
C ALA A 44 -14.16 -9.72 8.47
N ARG A 45 -13.97 -10.48 7.39
CA ARG A 45 -15.07 -11.11 6.65
C ARG A 45 -15.78 -12.17 7.48
N TYR A 46 -15.03 -13.01 8.20
CA TYR A 46 -15.62 -14.00 9.10
C TYR A 46 -16.47 -13.32 10.18
N GLN A 47 -15.99 -12.23 10.78
CA GLN A 47 -16.75 -11.46 11.76
C GLN A 47 -18.02 -10.83 11.16
N LEU A 48 -18.01 -10.43 9.89
CA LEU A 48 -19.23 -10.00 9.18
C LEU A 48 -20.25 -11.13 9.03
N GLU A 49 -19.79 -12.31 8.63
CA GLU A 49 -20.64 -13.49 8.45
C GLU A 49 -21.27 -13.91 9.78
N GLN A 50 -20.47 -13.95 10.85
CA GLN A 50 -20.96 -14.26 12.21
C GLN A 50 -21.93 -13.20 12.75
N ALA A 51 -21.71 -11.93 12.44
CA ALA A 51 -22.56 -10.84 12.92
C ALA A 51 -23.87 -10.70 12.11
N ALA A 52 -24.01 -11.35 10.95
CA ALA A 52 -25.13 -11.14 10.03
C ALA A 52 -26.49 -11.38 10.70
N GLU A 53 -26.61 -12.42 11.53
CA GLU A 53 -27.82 -12.78 12.28
C GLU A 53 -27.81 -12.20 13.73
N GLY A 54 -26.72 -11.54 14.12
CA GLY A 54 -26.55 -10.97 15.46
C GLY A 54 -27.35 -9.68 15.68
N SER A 55 -27.12 -9.05 16.84
CA SER A 55 -27.67 -7.74 17.17
C SER A 55 -27.17 -6.64 16.23
N VAL A 56 -27.90 -5.52 16.18
CA VAL A 56 -27.48 -4.32 15.43
C VAL A 56 -26.08 -3.87 15.86
N LYS A 57 -25.80 -3.91 17.16
CA LYS A 57 -24.50 -3.51 17.72
C LYS A 57 -23.36 -4.38 17.18
N GLU A 58 -23.58 -5.69 17.08
CA GLU A 58 -22.59 -6.64 16.53
C GLU A 58 -22.34 -6.37 15.04
N ARG A 59 -23.41 -6.17 14.25
CA ARG A 59 -23.28 -5.78 12.83
C ARG A 59 -22.52 -4.48 12.65
N CYS A 60 -22.84 -3.46 13.45
CA CYS A 60 -22.14 -2.18 13.41
C CYS A 60 -20.64 -2.33 13.67
N LYS A 61 -20.26 -3.13 14.67
CA LYS A 61 -18.86 -3.43 14.97
C LYS A 61 -18.18 -4.18 13.81
N ALA A 62 -18.86 -5.17 13.23
CA ALA A 62 -18.33 -5.95 12.12
C ALA A 62 -18.12 -5.12 10.85
N TRP A 63 -19.06 -4.23 10.50
CA TRP A 63 -18.90 -3.30 9.38
C TRP A 63 -17.71 -2.36 9.58
N GLN A 64 -17.54 -1.78 10.78
CA GLN A 64 -16.36 -0.97 11.08
C GLN A 64 -15.06 -1.75 10.96
N GLY A 65 -15.04 -3.00 11.45
CA GLY A 65 -13.91 -3.91 11.32
C GLY A 65 -13.52 -4.16 9.86
N GLN A 66 -14.50 -4.46 9.01
CA GLN A 66 -14.26 -4.68 7.58
C GLN A 66 -13.76 -3.41 6.88
N VAL A 67 -14.33 -2.24 7.19
CA VAL A 67 -13.85 -0.95 6.66
C VAL A 67 -12.38 -0.75 7.02
N ALA A 68 -12.00 -1.03 8.27
CA ALA A 68 -10.61 -0.89 8.72
C ALA A 68 -9.68 -1.88 8.01
N ALA A 69 -10.08 -3.15 7.82
CA ALA A 69 -9.31 -4.16 7.11
C ALA A 69 -9.10 -3.79 5.63
N LEU A 70 -10.14 -3.34 4.94
CA LEU A 70 -10.07 -2.93 3.54
C LEU A 70 -9.24 -1.66 3.33
N LYS A 71 -9.31 -0.69 4.25
CA LYS A 71 -8.41 0.48 4.22
C LYS A 71 -6.94 0.09 4.35
N ARG A 72 -6.62 -0.87 5.23
CA ARG A 72 -5.26 -1.42 5.36
C ARG A 72 -4.83 -2.15 4.08
N ALA A 73 -5.71 -2.95 3.48
CA ALA A 73 -5.43 -3.62 2.21
C ALA A 73 -5.14 -2.63 1.08
N SER A 74 -5.96 -1.57 0.94
CA SER A 74 -5.76 -0.49 -0.02
C SER A 74 -4.37 0.16 0.12
N ALA A 75 -3.98 0.49 1.35
CA ALA A 75 -2.66 1.06 1.65
C ALA A 75 -1.50 0.08 1.34
N PHE A 76 -1.70 -1.21 1.61
CA PHE A 76 -0.74 -2.25 1.23
C PHE A 76 -0.58 -2.35 -0.29
N TYR A 77 -1.68 -2.40 -1.05
CA TYR A 77 -1.60 -2.43 -2.51
C TYR A 77 -0.88 -1.21 -3.08
N ALA A 78 -1.16 -0.02 -2.56
CA ALA A 78 -0.48 1.21 -2.98
C ALA A 78 1.04 1.17 -2.77
N ARG A 79 1.52 0.48 -1.74
CA ARG A 79 2.95 0.36 -1.41
C ARG A 79 3.65 -0.82 -2.11
N CYS A 80 2.94 -1.94 -2.27
CA CYS A 80 3.53 -3.23 -2.62
C CYS A 80 3.17 -3.76 -4.02
N GLN A 81 2.24 -3.12 -4.73
CA GLN A 81 1.90 -3.46 -6.11
C GLN A 81 2.20 -2.31 -7.06
N THR A 82 2.32 -2.61 -8.35
CA THR A 82 2.54 -1.64 -9.43
C THR A 82 1.65 -1.92 -10.64
N GLY A 83 1.55 -0.94 -11.55
CA GLY A 83 0.78 -1.06 -12.79
C GLY A 83 -0.74 -1.15 -12.58
N ALA A 84 -1.45 -1.62 -13.62
CA ALA A 84 -2.91 -1.68 -13.63
C ALA A 84 -3.49 -2.61 -12.54
N GLU A 85 -2.73 -3.62 -12.09
CA GLU A 85 -3.17 -4.50 -11.01
C GLU A 85 -3.30 -3.77 -9.67
N ARG A 86 -2.33 -2.89 -9.37
CA ARG A 86 -2.37 -2.01 -8.19
C ARG A 86 -3.66 -1.20 -8.20
N ASP A 87 -3.95 -0.56 -9.33
CA ASP A 87 -5.08 0.37 -9.43
C ASP A 87 -6.42 -0.37 -9.29
N ARG A 88 -6.54 -1.57 -9.88
CA ARG A 88 -7.72 -2.43 -9.69
C ARG A 88 -7.87 -2.89 -8.25
N SER A 89 -6.80 -3.35 -7.61
CA SER A 89 -6.83 -3.81 -6.22
C SER A 89 -7.24 -2.69 -5.25
N ILE A 90 -6.68 -1.48 -5.43
CA ILE A 90 -7.06 -0.28 -4.67
C ILE A 90 -8.52 0.08 -4.91
N ALA A 91 -8.97 0.12 -6.18
CA ALA A 91 -10.34 0.46 -6.52
C ALA A 91 -11.35 -0.52 -5.88
N ASN A 92 -11.06 -1.82 -5.92
CA ASN A 92 -11.90 -2.86 -5.32
C ASN A 92 -11.95 -2.73 -3.79
N ALA A 93 -10.80 -2.54 -3.14
CA ALA A 93 -10.76 -2.33 -1.69
C ALA A 93 -11.56 -1.09 -1.28
N ASN A 94 -11.41 0.01 -2.02
CA ASN A 94 -12.12 1.26 -1.76
C ASN A 94 -13.63 1.16 -2.07
N ALA A 95 -14.04 0.35 -3.05
CA ALA A 95 -15.45 0.07 -3.29
C ALA A 95 -16.08 -0.67 -2.11
N GLY A 96 -15.40 -1.69 -1.58
CA GLY A 96 -15.84 -2.37 -0.36
C GLY A 96 -15.89 -1.44 0.85
N VAL A 97 -14.91 -0.54 1.01
CA VAL A 97 -14.92 0.49 2.07
C VAL A 97 -16.20 1.32 2.01
N ARG A 98 -16.56 1.84 0.82
CA ARG A 98 -17.80 2.61 0.64
C ARG A 98 -19.03 1.79 0.98
N GLN A 99 -19.14 0.58 0.43
CA GLN A 99 -20.27 -0.32 0.68
C GLN A 99 -20.52 -0.54 2.19
N PHE A 100 -19.48 -0.86 2.96
CA PHE A 100 -19.65 -1.12 4.40
C PHE A 100 -19.80 0.16 5.23
N GLN A 101 -19.24 1.29 4.78
CA GLN A 101 -19.53 2.59 5.40
C GLN A 101 -20.98 3.00 5.18
N ASP A 102 -21.54 2.78 3.99
CA ASP A 102 -22.94 3.08 3.70
C ASP A 102 -23.88 2.20 4.54
N ALA A 103 -23.57 0.91 4.67
CA ALA A 103 -24.29 0.00 5.58
C ALA A 103 -24.24 0.46 7.04
N TYR A 104 -23.05 0.88 7.50
CA TYR A 104 -22.87 1.43 8.85
C TYR A 104 -23.68 2.72 9.05
N ASN A 105 -23.57 3.68 8.14
CA ASN A 105 -24.29 4.95 8.23
C ASN A 105 -25.81 4.76 8.17
N GLY A 106 -26.28 3.80 7.38
CA GLY A 106 -27.72 3.50 7.27
C GLY A 106 -28.35 2.90 8.52
N GLN A 107 -27.59 2.28 9.42
CA GLN A 107 -28.14 1.52 10.56
C GLN A 107 -27.58 1.90 11.93
N CYS A 108 -26.38 2.47 11.98
CA CYS A 108 -25.60 2.66 13.22
C CYS A 108 -25.48 4.13 13.64
N THR A 109 -25.60 5.08 12.71
CA THR A 109 -25.59 6.52 13.04
C THR A 109 -27.03 7.01 13.16
N GLY A 110 -27.49 7.28 14.39
CA GLY A 110 -28.86 7.79 14.66
C GLY A 110 -29.67 7.01 15.70
N ARG A 111 -29.04 6.12 16.47
CA ARG A 111 -29.61 5.46 17.65
C ARG A 111 -28.64 5.57 18.82
#